data_AF-A0AAN0LV45-F1
#
_entry.id   AF-A0AAN0LV45-F1
#
_cell.length_a   1.000
_cell.length_b   1.000
_cell.length_c   1.000
_cell.angle_alpha   90.00
_cell.angle_beta   90.00
_cell.angle_gamma   90.00
#
_symmetry.space_group_name_H-M   'P 1'
#
loop_
_entity.id
_entity.type
_entity.pdbx_description
1 polymer ?
#
loop_
_entity_poly.entity_id
_entity_poly.type
_entity_poly.pdbx_seq_one_letter_code
_entity_poly.pdbx_strand_id
1 'polypeptide(L)'
;MYVSQPTIFVTPLPLMELAILSKQRMLAIPVAHLGGAADLPTVLPMITTNPAKALGLEGYGIAVGNNADMVLLDTTSYGDAIIDLPIKSVVVKSGRITVETEKTVKFGLQ
;
A
#
# COMPACT_ATOMS: atom_id res chain seq x y z
N MET A 1 -6.19 9.55 24.07
CA MET A 1 -5.60 10.14 22.85
C MET A 1 -4.89 9.00 22.11
N TYR A 2 -5.62 8.28 21.27
CA TYR A 2 -5.09 7.10 20.56
C TYR A 2 -4.42 7.61 19.29
N VAL A 3 -3.09 7.63 19.24
CA VAL A 3 -2.34 7.98 18.04
C VAL A 3 -2.41 6.76 17.13
N SER A 4 -3.46 6.68 16.31
CA SER A 4 -3.63 5.63 15.30
C SER A 4 -2.47 5.72 14.30
N GLN A 5 -1.65 4.68 14.26
CA GLN A 5 -0.42 4.68 13.46
C GLN A 5 -0.77 4.61 11.96
N PRO A 6 -0.06 5.34 11.10
CA PRO A 6 -0.28 5.31 9.66
C PRO A 6 0.03 3.91 9.10
N THR A 7 -0.74 3.46 8.11
CA THR A 7 -0.61 2.09 7.59
C THR A 7 0.54 2.01 6.59
N ILE A 8 1.58 1.25 6.94
CA ILE A 8 2.78 1.04 6.12
C ILE A 8 2.60 -0.25 5.31
N PHE A 9 2.85 -0.19 4.01
CA PHE A 9 2.76 -1.33 3.09
C PHE A 9 4.11 -1.64 2.47
N VAL A 10 4.34 -2.91 2.16
CA VAL A 10 5.59 -3.40 1.55
C VAL A 10 5.30 -3.75 0.10
N THR A 11 6.05 -3.22 -0.85
CA THR A 11 5.79 -3.46 -2.28
C THR A 11 6.94 -4.26 -2.91
N PRO A 12 6.64 -5.30 -3.73
CA PRO A 12 7.67 -6.21 -4.22
C PRO A 12 8.28 -5.80 -5.58
N LEU A 13 7.84 -4.74 -6.24
CA LEU A 13 8.29 -4.47 -7.61
C LEU A 13 9.48 -3.50 -7.71
N PRO A 14 10.48 -3.82 -8.56
CA PRO A 14 11.56 -2.90 -8.90
C PRO A 14 10.99 -1.72 -9.69
N LEU A 15 10.82 -0.59 -9.01
CA LEU A 15 10.71 0.76 -9.57
C LEU A 15 9.88 0.94 -10.86
N MET A 16 8.73 0.28 -10.97
CA MET A 16 7.74 0.63 -12.00
C MET A 16 6.46 1.13 -11.32
N GLU A 17 6.35 2.46 -11.33
CA GLU A 17 5.21 3.32 -10.99
C GLU A 17 4.30 2.93 -9.81
N LEU A 18 4.24 3.85 -8.85
CA LEU A 18 3.27 3.91 -7.76
C LEU A 18 1.81 3.80 -8.19
N ALA A 19 1.51 4.06 -9.46
CA ALA A 19 0.19 3.88 -10.06
C ALA A 19 -0.29 2.41 -10.08
N ILE A 20 0.63 1.44 -9.96
CA ILE A 20 0.29 0.01 -10.09
C ILE A 20 -0.50 -0.51 -8.88
N LEU A 21 -0.22 -0.08 -7.65
CA LEU A 21 -0.95 -0.60 -6.47
C LEU A 21 -2.46 -0.34 -6.55
N SER A 22 -2.85 0.86 -6.99
CA SER A 22 -4.25 1.22 -7.24
C SER A 22 -4.86 0.41 -8.38
N LYS A 23 -4.11 0.16 -9.46
CA LYS A 23 -4.57 -0.62 -10.62
C LYS A 23 -4.70 -2.12 -10.31
N GLN A 24 -3.75 -2.70 -9.58
CA GLN A 24 -3.78 -4.10 -9.16
C GLN A 24 -4.99 -4.40 -8.28
N ARG A 25 -5.31 -3.51 -7.33
CA ARG A 25 -6.52 -3.63 -6.49
C ARG A 25 -7.79 -3.56 -7.31
N MET A 26 -7.88 -2.57 -8.21
CA MET A 26 -9.04 -2.38 -9.07
C MET A 26 -9.31 -3.56 -10.02
N LEU A 27 -8.28 -4.33 -10.36
CA LEU A 27 -8.44 -5.58 -11.12
C LEU A 27 -8.70 -6.78 -10.20
N ALA A 28 -7.98 -6.91 -9.09
CA ALA A 28 -8.08 -8.07 -8.20
C ALA A 28 -9.46 -8.20 -7.54
N ILE A 29 -10.07 -7.08 -7.10
CA ILE A 29 -11.35 -7.11 -6.37
C ILE A 29 -12.51 -7.55 -7.26
N PRO A 30 -12.76 -6.95 -8.45
CA PRO A 30 -13.87 -7.36 -9.30
C PRO A 30 -13.62 -8.74 -9.95
N VAL A 31 -12.39 -9.05 -10.35
CA VAL A 31 -12.06 -10.32 -11.02
C VAL A 31 -12.22 -11.51 -10.06
N ALA A 32 -11.79 -11.36 -8.81
CA ALA A 32 -11.92 -12.41 -7.81
C ALA A 32 -13.25 -12.35 -7.03
N HIS A 33 -14.16 -11.43 -7.38
CA HIS A 33 -15.42 -11.18 -6.67
C HIS A 33 -15.24 -10.91 -5.16
N LEU A 34 -14.08 -10.34 -4.75
CA LEU A 34 -13.71 -10.09 -3.36
C LEU A 34 -14.23 -8.75 -2.85
N GLY A 35 -15.48 -8.41 -3.20
CA GLY A 35 -16.14 -7.17 -2.78
C GLY A 35 -16.76 -7.23 -1.38
N GLY A 36 -16.83 -8.42 -0.78
CA GLY A 36 -17.39 -8.62 0.55
C GLY A 36 -16.45 -8.15 1.66
N ALA A 37 -17.01 -7.65 2.76
CA ALA A 37 -16.23 -7.19 3.91
C ALA A 37 -15.33 -8.30 4.51
N ALA A 38 -15.76 -9.56 4.40
CA ALA A 38 -14.98 -10.72 4.85
C ALA A 38 -13.76 -11.02 3.95
N ASP A 39 -13.79 -10.57 2.70
CA ASP A 39 -12.78 -10.87 1.68
C ASP A 39 -11.67 -9.82 1.63
N LEU A 40 -11.95 -8.58 2.04
CA LEU A 40 -11.00 -7.45 2.07
C LEU A 40 -9.66 -7.80 2.75
N PRO A 41 -9.61 -8.50 3.90
CA PRO A 41 -8.36 -8.93 4.51
C PRO A 41 -7.44 -9.72 3.57
N THR A 42 -8.00 -10.48 2.62
CA THR A 42 -7.25 -11.37 1.72
C THR A 42 -6.67 -10.68 0.48
N VAL A 43 -7.25 -9.54 0.08
CA VAL A 43 -6.89 -8.81 -1.15
C VAL A 43 -5.46 -8.29 -1.09
N LEU A 44 -5.04 -7.76 0.06
CA LEU A 44 -3.73 -7.15 0.22
C LEU A 44 -2.59 -8.19 0.16
N PRO A 45 -2.64 -9.33 0.88
CA PRO A 45 -1.70 -10.43 0.70
C PRO A 45 -1.62 -10.92 -0.74
N MET A 46 -2.74 -10.93 -1.48
CA MET A 46 -2.79 -11.36 -2.88
C MET A 46 -1.94 -10.48 -3.81
N ILE A 47 -1.79 -9.19 -3.51
CA ILE A 47 -1.02 -8.25 -4.35
C ILE A 47 0.33 -7.82 -3.73
N THR A 48 0.65 -8.30 -2.54
CA THR A 48 1.89 -7.97 -1.81
C THR A 48 2.71 -9.23 -1.54
N THR A 49 2.31 -10.00 -0.53
CA THR A 49 3.08 -11.12 0.02
C THR A 49 3.05 -12.35 -0.86
N ASN A 50 1.92 -12.70 -1.47
CA ASN A 50 1.79 -13.90 -2.28
C ASN A 50 2.62 -13.80 -3.58
N PRO A 51 2.61 -12.68 -4.33
CA PRO A 51 3.50 -12.50 -5.46
C PRO A 51 4.97 -12.47 -5.05
N ALA A 52 5.32 -11.83 -3.93
CA ALA A 52 6.70 -11.81 -3.44
C ALA A 52 7.23 -13.21 -3.14
N LYS A 53 6.42 -14.05 -2.49
CA LYS A 53 6.71 -15.46 -2.24
C LYS A 53 6.83 -16.25 -3.56
N ALA A 54 5.90 -16.05 -4.49
CA ALA A 54 5.92 -16.73 -5.78
C ALA A 54 7.15 -16.37 -6.63
N LEU A 55 7.67 -15.15 -6.49
CA LEU A 55 8.89 -14.67 -7.14
C LEU A 55 10.18 -15.03 -6.37
N GLY A 56 10.07 -15.65 -5.19
CA GLY A 56 11.22 -16.01 -4.37
C GLY A 56 11.99 -14.80 -3.81
N LEU A 57 11.31 -13.68 -3.56
CA LEU A 57 11.96 -12.48 -3.04
C LEU A 57 12.41 -12.69 -1.58
N GLU A 58 13.72 -12.65 -1.36
CA GLU A 58 14.33 -12.64 -0.04
C GLU A 58 14.30 -11.23 0.57
N GLY A 59 14.19 -11.14 1.89
CA GLY A 59 14.16 -9.86 2.59
C GLY A 59 12.91 -9.01 2.31
N TYR A 60 11.80 -9.63 1.89
CA TYR A 60 10.51 -8.98 1.67
C TYR A 60 9.66 -8.95 2.95
N GLY A 61 9.06 -7.79 3.25
CA GLY A 61 8.22 -7.59 4.42
C GLY A 61 8.80 -6.55 5.39
N ILE A 62 7.98 -6.02 6.30
CA ILE A 62 8.45 -5.15 7.38
C ILE A 62 8.99 -6.03 8.50
N ALA A 63 10.28 -6.31 8.46
CA ALA A 63 10.98 -7.05 9.50
C ALA A 63 12.41 -6.52 9.66
N VAL A 64 12.98 -6.70 10.86
CA VAL A 64 14.38 -6.36 11.10
C VAL A 64 15.27 -7.23 10.21
N GLY A 65 16.23 -6.61 9.52
CA GLY A 65 17.14 -7.29 8.58
C GLY A 65 16.65 -7.33 7.13
N ASN A 66 15.38 -6.97 6.88
CA ASN A 66 14.87 -6.84 5.51
C ASN A 66 15.28 -5.52 4.86
N ASN A 67 15.16 -5.46 3.53
CA ASN A 67 15.33 -4.20 2.81
C ASN A 67 14.26 -3.19 3.23
N ALA A 68 14.67 -1.94 3.44
CA ALA A 68 13.77 -0.83 3.79
C ALA A 68 13.03 -0.33 2.54
N ASP A 69 12.17 -1.18 2.00
CA ASP A 69 11.33 -0.95 0.83
C ASP A 69 9.86 -0.91 1.27
N MET A 70 9.26 0.28 1.30
CA MET A 70 7.91 0.47 1.81
C MET A 70 7.20 1.67 1.19
N VAL A 71 5.87 1.65 1.27
CA VAL A 71 4.97 2.72 0.86
C VAL A 71 4.09 3.08 2.03
N LEU A 72 4.03 4.36 2.37
CA LEU A 72 3.13 4.93 3.36
C LEU A 72 1.85 5.39 2.66
N LEU A 73 0.69 4.90 3.12
CA LEU A 73 -0.61 5.38 2.65
C LEU A 73 -1.23 6.37 3.65
N ASP A 74 -1.94 7.37 3.13
CA ASP A 74 -2.75 8.33 3.89
C ASP A 74 -4.04 7.67 4.42
N THR A 75 -3.88 6.61 5.21
CA THR A 75 -4.98 5.92 5.90
C THR A 75 -4.48 5.14 7.12
N THR A 76 -5.36 4.97 8.10
CA THR A 76 -5.14 4.16 9.30
C THR A 76 -5.97 2.88 9.31
N SER A 77 -6.83 2.67 8.31
CA SER A 77 -7.72 1.52 8.20
C SER A 77 -7.30 0.63 7.04
N TYR A 78 -7.22 -0.66 7.32
CA TYR A 78 -6.87 -1.67 6.32
C TYR A 78 -7.91 -1.75 5.20
N GLY A 79 -9.20 -1.62 5.54
CA GLY A 79 -10.29 -1.64 4.57
C GLY A 79 -10.23 -0.43 3.65
N ASP A 80 -10.05 0.75 4.23
CA ASP A 80 -9.95 2.04 3.53
C ASP A 80 -8.71 2.05 2.62
N ALA A 81 -7.61 1.41 3.05
CA ALA A 81 -6.45 1.23 2.20
C ALA A 81 -6.79 0.54 0.87
N ILE A 82 -7.77 -0.36 0.88
CA ILE A 82 -8.20 -1.14 -0.28
C ILE A 82 -9.29 -0.42 -1.06
N ILE A 83 -10.31 0.08 -0.38
CA ILE A 83 -11.53 0.65 -0.98
C ILE A 83 -11.30 2.09 -1.43
N ASP A 84 -10.76 2.93 -0.55
CA ASP A 84 -10.73 4.39 -0.73
C ASP A 84 -9.52 4.88 -1.53
N LEU A 85 -8.63 3.96 -1.92
CA LEU A 85 -7.43 4.25 -2.72
C LEU A 85 -6.68 5.49 -2.20
N PRO A 86 -6.31 5.51 -0.91
CA PRO A 86 -5.71 6.68 -0.28
C PRO A 86 -4.41 7.08 -0.98
N ILE A 87 -4.10 8.36 -0.86
CA ILE A 87 -2.89 8.93 -1.43
C ILE A 87 -1.66 8.22 -0.84
N LYS A 88 -0.67 7.97 -1.70
CA LYS A 88 0.63 7.42 -1.29
C LYS A 88 1.50 8.59 -0.82
N SER A 89 1.54 8.82 0.49
CA SER A 89 2.22 9.99 1.06
C SER A 89 3.74 9.89 0.89
N VAL A 90 4.33 8.71 1.08
CA VAL A 90 5.78 8.51 1.05
C VAL A 90 6.12 7.14 0.48
N VAL A 91 7.23 7.06 -0.25
CA VAL A 91 7.80 5.82 -0.77
C VAL A 91 9.26 5.76 -0.40
N VAL A 92 9.65 4.67 0.24
CA VAL A 92 11.03 4.40 0.64
C VAL A 92 11.52 3.20 -0.15
N LYS A 93 12.70 3.34 -0.76
CA LYS A 93 13.41 2.27 -1.44
C LYS A 93 14.85 2.24 -0.94
N SER A 94 15.31 1.07 -0.50
CA SER A 94 16.66 0.86 0.04
C SER A 94 17.01 1.88 1.13
N GLY A 95 16.03 2.22 1.97
CA GLY A 95 16.20 3.19 3.06
C GLY A 95 16.25 4.66 2.62
N ARG A 96 15.95 4.98 1.36
CA ARG A 96 15.88 6.34 0.84
C ARG A 96 14.47 6.69 0.41
N ILE A 97 13.99 7.88 0.76
CA ILE A 97 12.72 8.40 0.25
C ILE A 97 12.89 8.67 -1.25
N THR A 98 12.10 8.00 -2.09
CA THR A 98 12.13 8.15 -3.55
C THR A 98 10.96 8.96 -4.07
N VAL A 99 9.84 8.94 -3.36
CA VAL A 99 8.67 9.78 -3.67
C VAL A 99 8.06 10.31 -2.38
N GLU A 100 7.68 11.57 -2.43
CA GLU A 100 6.95 12.28 -1.40
C GLU A 100 5.77 12.99 -2.09
N THR A 101 4.57 12.86 -1.52
CA THR A 101 3.36 13.51 -2.03
C THR A 101 2.81 14.46 -0.99
N GLU A 102 2.74 15.74 -1.34
CA GLU A 102 2.14 16.78 -0.50
C GLU A 102 0.68 17.01 -0.89
N LYS A 103 -0.22 17.00 0.10
CA LYS A 103 -1.65 17.25 -0.07
C LYS A 103 -2.03 18.58 0.57
N THR A 104 -2.29 19.58 -0.25
CA THR A 104 -2.72 20.91 0.21
C THR A 104 -4.23 21.07 0.07
N VAL A 105 -4.95 21.18 1.19
CA VAL A 105 -6.39 21.44 1.21
C VAL A 105 -6.61 22.94 1.45
N LYS A 106 -7.22 23.62 0.49
CA LYS A 106 -7.62 25.03 0.62
C LYS A 106 -9.11 25.10 0.91
N PHE A 107 -9.49 25.69 2.03
CA PHE A 107 -10.88 25.99 2.35
C PHE A 107 -11.19 27.41 1.86
N GLY A 108 -12.05 27.53 0.86
CA GLY A 108 -12.64 28.81 0.49
C GLY A 108 -13.91 29.01 1.33
N LEU A 109 -13.93 30.01 2.20
CA LEU A 109 -15.17 30.52 2.78
C LEU A 109 -15.90 31.25 1.65
N GLN A 110 -17.03 30.71 1.21
CA GLN A 110 -18.05 31.46 0.47
C GLN A 110 -19.03 32.08 1.46
#